data_AF-A0A1Y5IGC7-F1
#
_entry.id   AF-A0A1Y5IGC7-F1
#
_cell.length_a   1.000
_cell.length_b   1.000
_cell.length_c   1.000
_cell.angle_alpha   90.00
_cell.angle_beta   90.00
_cell.angle_gamma   90.00
#
_symmetry.space_group_name_H-M   'P 1'
#
loop_
_entity.id
_entity.type
_entity.pdbx_description
1 polymer ?
#
loop_
_entity_poly.entity_id
_entity_poly.type
_entity_poly.pdbx_seq_one_letter_code
_entity_poly.pdbx_strand_id
1 'polypeptide(L)'
;MDDDDAPSVEIAARATHWVVERDFLPGALARAVRGRYDDVFEDATRARGERFCWDLWHVPKQYTLLRTPAEDFFGEELHGALEEMLMTYARERLGCASMTPMWMSCYVHGMRQELHADVPHGPFAFVLSLTRESGADGGFTFSGGETQIMRPERLNYWRNFDSSEVVERAQIMETISPRFNQLVVFDPRLPHGVTEVFGTQDIRDGRLVLHGWFKDPEPSFSGALSEEDAAETLETALAELYARLVELPRASGMVCARITITPSGDVDDLTWTCDTLTPIPLPELPSETDIRDAIMLDIASALLELKFPHETDHPS
;
A
#
# COMPACT_ATOMS: atom_id res chain seq x y z
N MET A 1 -44.51 1.74 8.89
CA MET A 1 -43.57 0.68 8.49
C MET A 1 -42.85 1.28 7.31
N ASP A 2 -41.87 2.11 7.64
CA ASP A 2 -40.93 2.64 6.66
C ASP A 2 -39.78 1.63 6.67
N ASP A 3 -39.54 1.05 5.50
CA ASP A 3 -38.65 -0.09 5.25
C ASP A 3 -37.32 0.41 4.68
N ASP A 4 -36.80 1.52 5.23
CA ASP A 4 -35.90 2.41 4.47
C ASP A 4 -34.66 2.91 5.24
N ASP A 5 -34.14 2.15 6.21
CA ASP A 5 -32.84 2.42 6.86
C ASP A 5 -32.05 1.12 7.08
N ALA A 6 -32.01 0.22 6.09
CA ALA A 6 -30.95 -0.78 6.07
C ALA A 6 -29.62 -0.04 5.80
N PRO A 7 -28.56 -0.25 6.59
CA PRO A 7 -27.28 0.40 6.34
C PRO A 7 -26.81 0.09 4.92
N SER A 8 -26.81 1.08 4.04
CA SER A 8 -26.37 0.90 2.66
C SER A 8 -24.84 0.97 2.63
N VAL A 9 -24.18 -0.13 2.31
CA VAL A 9 -22.72 -0.15 2.14
C VAL A 9 -22.36 0.35 0.76
N GLU A 10 -21.57 1.43 0.69
CA GLU A 10 -21.05 1.94 -0.57
C GLU A 10 -19.87 1.08 -1.05
N ILE A 11 -20.05 0.39 -2.16
CA ILE A 11 -18.99 -0.34 -2.85
C ILE A 11 -18.49 0.53 -4.01
N ALA A 12 -17.20 0.86 -4.01
CA ALA A 12 -16.59 1.59 -5.10
C ALA A 12 -16.74 0.83 -6.42
N ALA A 13 -17.00 1.54 -7.52
CA ALA A 13 -17.24 0.96 -8.84
C ALA A 13 -16.08 0.11 -9.39
N ARG A 14 -14.87 0.26 -8.84
CA ARG A 14 -13.67 -0.49 -9.21
C ARG A 14 -12.78 -0.73 -7.99
N ALA A 15 -12.01 -1.81 -8.05
CA ALA A 15 -10.93 -2.07 -7.11
C ALA A 15 -9.83 -1.00 -7.22
N THR A 16 -9.19 -0.71 -6.08
CA THR A 16 -8.12 0.28 -5.96
C THR A 16 -6.80 -0.44 -5.68
N HIS A 17 -6.06 -0.73 -6.74
CA HIS A 17 -4.81 -1.49 -6.64
C HIS A 17 -3.59 -0.66 -6.22
N TRP A 18 -3.71 0.67 -6.18
CA TRP A 18 -2.69 1.54 -5.61
C TRP A 18 -3.33 2.82 -5.07
N VAL A 19 -2.68 3.39 -4.07
CA VAL A 19 -3.04 4.65 -3.44
C VAL A 19 -1.79 5.53 -3.36
N VAL A 20 -1.98 6.84 -3.53
CA VAL A 20 -0.93 7.84 -3.40
C VAL A 20 -1.34 8.82 -2.31
N GLU A 21 -0.61 8.80 -1.20
CA GLU A 21 -0.81 9.72 -0.08
C GLU A 21 0.23 10.83 -0.14
N ARG A 22 -0.25 12.07 -0.28
CA ARG A 22 0.57 13.28 -0.24
C ARG A 22 0.79 13.71 1.19
N ASP A 23 1.96 14.28 1.46
CA ASP A 23 2.32 14.82 2.77
C ASP A 23 2.14 13.78 3.90
N PHE A 24 2.54 12.54 3.63
CA PHE A 24 2.26 11.38 4.49
C PHE A 24 2.80 11.54 5.91
N LEU A 25 4.08 11.90 6.05
CA LEU A 25 4.68 12.15 7.36
C LEU A 25 4.33 13.56 7.85
N PRO A 26 4.20 13.76 9.17
CA PRO A 26 4.19 15.09 9.76
C PRO A 26 5.38 15.90 9.24
N GLY A 27 5.15 17.14 8.80
CA GLY A 27 6.17 17.91 8.08
C GLY A 27 7.50 18.09 8.84
N ALA A 28 7.48 18.09 10.18
CA ALA A 28 8.69 18.11 10.99
C ALA A 28 9.49 16.80 10.87
N LEU A 29 8.83 15.65 10.95
CA LEU A 29 9.45 14.34 10.78
C LEU A 29 9.97 14.15 9.34
N ALA A 30 9.17 14.53 8.34
CA ALA A 30 9.60 14.47 6.93
C ALA A 30 10.93 15.24 6.72
N ARG A 31 11.01 16.47 7.26
CA ARG A 31 12.22 17.30 7.18
C ARG A 31 13.37 16.72 7.99
N ALA A 32 13.12 16.13 9.16
CA ALA A 32 14.17 15.54 9.98
C ALA A 32 14.80 14.31 9.30
N VAL A 33 13.96 13.42 8.75
CA VAL A 33 14.40 12.24 8.01
C VAL A 33 15.20 12.64 6.77
N ARG A 34 14.68 13.58 5.97
CA ARG A 34 15.42 14.07 4.80
C ARG A 34 16.70 14.82 5.17
N GLY A 35 16.63 15.68 6.19
CA GLY A 35 17.75 16.45 6.70
C GLY A 35 18.90 15.55 7.18
N ARG A 36 18.59 14.45 7.87
CA ARG A 36 19.59 13.45 8.27
C ARG A 36 20.37 12.92 7.06
N TYR A 37 19.68 12.62 5.96
CA TYR A 37 20.33 12.19 4.73
C TYR A 37 21.22 13.29 4.14
N ASP A 38 20.70 14.51 4.04
CA ASP A 38 21.45 15.64 3.51
C ASP A 38 22.70 15.95 4.33
N ASP A 39 22.61 15.94 5.65
CA ASP A 39 23.71 16.21 6.57
C ASP A 39 24.83 15.17 6.41
N VAL A 40 24.47 13.89 6.24
CA VAL A 40 25.46 12.83 6.00
C VAL A 40 26.21 13.07 4.69
N PHE A 41 25.51 13.54 3.66
CA PHE A 41 26.07 13.70 2.32
C PHE A 41 26.59 15.12 2.00
N GLU A 42 26.43 16.09 2.90
CA GLU A 42 26.77 17.51 2.69
C GLU A 42 28.23 17.73 2.29
N ASP A 43 29.17 17.22 3.09
CA ASP A 43 30.61 17.36 2.85
C ASP A 43 31.19 16.05 2.32
N ALA A 44 31.44 16.01 1.01
CA ALA A 44 31.98 14.84 0.32
C ALA A 44 33.32 14.34 0.87
N THR A 45 34.10 15.22 1.51
CA THR A 45 35.46 14.91 2.00
C THR A 45 35.49 14.36 3.42
N ARG A 46 34.37 14.47 4.16
CA ARG A 46 34.28 14.00 5.54
C ARG A 46 33.84 12.54 5.60
N ALA A 47 34.66 11.70 6.23
CA ALA A 47 34.29 10.33 6.51
C ALA A 47 33.18 10.27 7.58
N ARG A 48 32.06 9.64 7.21
CA ARG A 48 30.94 9.31 8.10
C ARG A 48 30.59 7.84 7.90
N GLY A 49 30.37 7.08 8.97
CA GLY A 49 30.16 5.63 8.90
C GLY A 49 28.97 5.26 7.99
N GLU A 50 27.93 6.07 8.06
CA GLU A 50 26.66 5.96 7.34
C GLU A 50 26.80 6.13 5.81
N ARG A 51 27.97 6.59 5.33
CA ARG A 51 28.28 6.61 3.89
C ARG A 51 28.75 5.26 3.37
N PHE A 52 29.28 4.42 4.26
CA PHE A 52 29.89 3.14 3.91
C PHE A 52 28.95 1.95 4.08
N CYS A 53 27.69 2.18 4.45
CA CYS A 53 26.64 1.15 4.55
C CYS A 53 25.79 1.02 3.27
N TRP A 54 26.12 1.77 2.21
CA TRP A 54 25.42 1.71 0.92
C TRP A 54 26.09 0.72 -0.03
N ASP A 55 25.31 -0.25 -0.51
CA ASP A 55 25.74 -1.22 -1.50
C ASP A 55 25.26 -0.83 -2.90
N LEU A 56 26.15 -0.95 -3.90
CA LEU A 56 25.76 -0.84 -5.29
C LEU A 56 25.16 -2.18 -5.71
N TRP A 57 23.83 -2.22 -5.73
CA TRP A 57 23.12 -3.43 -6.07
C TRP A 57 22.80 -3.45 -7.56
N HIS A 58 23.59 -4.21 -8.31
CA HIS A 58 23.43 -4.40 -9.74
C HIS A 58 23.15 -5.85 -10.08
N VAL A 59 21.99 -6.10 -10.68
CA VAL A 59 21.66 -7.38 -11.30
C VAL A 59 21.31 -7.11 -12.77
N PRO A 60 22.08 -7.65 -13.72
CA PRO A 60 21.85 -7.42 -15.14
C PRO A 60 20.41 -7.73 -15.55
N LYS A 61 19.80 -6.78 -16.28
CA LYS A 61 18.40 -6.86 -16.75
C LYS A 61 17.34 -6.92 -15.64
N GLN A 62 17.68 -6.54 -14.41
CA GLN A 62 16.72 -6.45 -13.31
C GLN A 62 16.78 -5.10 -12.63
N TYR A 63 17.94 -4.69 -12.12
CA TYR A 63 18.06 -3.41 -11.44
C TYR A 63 19.50 -2.95 -11.28
N THR A 64 19.64 -1.64 -11.15
CA THR A 64 20.86 -0.97 -10.71
C THR A 64 20.44 0.16 -9.79
N LEU A 65 20.84 0.10 -8.52
CA LEU A 65 20.53 1.13 -7.52
C LEU A 65 21.51 1.05 -6.35
N LEU A 66 21.56 2.09 -5.53
CA LEU A 66 22.24 2.05 -4.24
C LEU A 66 21.23 1.69 -3.15
N ARG A 67 21.56 0.74 -2.28
CA ARG A 67 20.66 0.25 -1.23
C ARG A 67 21.34 0.21 0.14
N THR A 68 20.58 0.47 1.20
CA THR A 68 21.01 0.27 2.60
C THR A 68 19.79 -0.01 3.48
N PRO A 69 19.91 -0.76 4.60
CA PRO A 69 18.84 -0.85 5.59
C PRO A 69 18.55 0.53 6.20
N ALA A 70 17.26 0.87 6.39
CA ALA A 70 16.87 2.18 6.93
C ALA A 70 17.28 2.36 8.40
N GLU A 71 17.20 1.29 9.19
CA GLU A 71 17.57 1.24 10.61
C GLU A 71 19.04 1.68 10.83
N ASP A 72 19.95 1.10 10.04
CA ASP A 72 21.39 1.39 10.09
C ASP A 72 21.72 2.86 9.75
N PHE A 73 20.86 3.53 8.99
CA PHE A 73 21.11 4.90 8.51
C PHE A 73 20.49 5.98 9.42
N PHE A 74 19.25 5.78 9.85
CA PHE A 74 18.49 6.78 10.60
C PHE A 74 18.70 6.72 12.11
N GLY A 75 19.20 5.60 12.63
CA GLY A 75 19.28 5.36 14.08
C GLY A 75 17.90 5.17 14.70
N GLU A 76 17.91 4.71 15.96
CA GLU A 76 16.71 4.20 16.65
C GLU A 76 15.55 5.19 16.70
N GLU A 77 15.80 6.45 17.06
CA GLU A 77 14.73 7.45 17.26
C GLU A 77 13.99 7.80 15.95
N LEU A 78 14.73 8.15 14.90
CA LEU A 78 14.12 8.51 13.60
C LEU A 78 13.53 7.30 12.90
N HIS A 79 14.17 6.13 13.02
CA HIS A 79 13.65 4.88 12.48
C HIS A 79 12.34 4.49 13.17
N GLY A 80 12.30 4.51 14.51
CA GLY A 80 11.10 4.18 15.28
C GLY A 80 9.91 5.10 14.95
N ALA A 81 10.15 6.40 14.79
CA ALA A 81 9.10 7.34 14.39
C ALA A 81 8.58 7.09 12.95
N LEU A 82 9.46 6.70 12.02
CA LEU A 82 9.04 6.28 10.67
C LEU A 82 8.20 5.00 10.71
N GLU A 83 8.67 4.02 11.49
CA GLU A 83 8.01 2.74 11.65
C GLU A 83 6.61 2.88 12.24
N GLU A 84 6.47 3.71 13.29
CA GLU A 84 5.18 4.01 13.93
C GLU A 84 4.16 4.61 12.95
N MET A 85 4.58 5.57 12.12
CA MET A 85 3.71 6.19 11.11
C MET A 85 3.22 5.17 10.08
N LEU A 86 4.12 4.32 9.58
CA LEU A 86 3.81 3.29 8.59
C LEU A 86 2.94 2.18 9.20
N MET A 87 3.23 1.71 10.42
CA MET A 87 2.43 0.70 11.10
C MET A 87 1.03 1.21 11.46
N THR A 88 0.90 2.48 11.83
CA THR A 88 -0.41 3.11 12.06
C THR A 88 -1.22 3.12 10.77
N TYR A 89 -0.62 3.54 9.65
CA TYR A 89 -1.27 3.45 8.34
C TYR A 89 -1.65 2.01 7.98
N ALA A 90 -0.76 1.04 8.20
CA ALA A 90 -0.98 -0.37 7.90
C ALA A 90 -2.21 -0.92 8.63
N ARG A 91 -2.30 -0.67 9.95
CA ARG A 91 -3.44 -1.10 10.77
C ARG A 91 -4.73 -0.42 10.37
N GLU A 92 -4.72 0.91 10.26
CA GLU A 92 -5.93 1.69 10.05
C GLU A 92 -6.50 1.61 8.64
N ARG A 93 -5.64 1.42 7.62
CA ARG A 93 -6.06 1.47 6.20
C ARG A 93 -6.00 0.13 5.50
N LEU A 94 -5.03 -0.72 5.84
CA LEU A 94 -4.72 -1.93 5.08
C LEU A 94 -5.08 -3.23 5.83
N GLY A 95 -5.39 -3.15 7.13
CA GLY A 95 -5.66 -4.32 7.97
C GLY A 95 -4.43 -5.23 8.10
N CYS A 96 -3.23 -4.67 8.17
CA CYS A 96 -1.97 -5.40 8.29
C CYS A 96 -1.33 -5.16 9.67
N ALA A 97 -0.90 -6.23 10.34
CA ALA A 97 -0.33 -6.18 11.69
C ALA A 97 1.19 -6.01 11.72
N SER A 98 1.89 -6.24 10.59
CA SER A 98 3.34 -6.13 10.54
C SER A 98 3.85 -5.52 9.22
N MET A 99 5.16 -5.24 9.18
CA MET A 99 5.86 -4.93 7.93
C MET A 99 7.24 -5.59 7.91
N THR A 100 7.79 -5.75 6.71
CA THR A 100 9.20 -6.15 6.55
C THR A 100 10.15 -5.05 7.00
N PRO A 101 11.42 -5.36 7.31
CA PRO A 101 12.45 -4.34 7.49
C PRO A 101 12.49 -3.34 6.33
N MET A 102 12.58 -2.05 6.67
CA MET A 102 12.59 -0.96 5.71
C MET A 102 13.95 -0.85 5.02
N TRP A 103 13.92 -0.66 3.71
CA TRP A 103 15.10 -0.41 2.90
C TRP A 103 15.09 1.00 2.36
N MET A 104 16.27 1.62 2.31
CA MET A 104 16.49 2.83 1.55
C MET A 104 17.08 2.47 0.18
N SER A 105 16.59 3.14 -0.86
CA SER A 105 17.15 3.06 -2.20
C SER A 105 17.40 4.46 -2.75
N CYS A 106 18.57 4.65 -3.38
CA CYS A 106 18.91 5.87 -4.11
C CYS A 106 19.25 5.54 -5.57
N TYR A 107 18.66 6.30 -6.50
CA TYR A 107 18.88 6.17 -7.94
C TYR A 107 19.46 7.48 -8.47
N VAL A 108 20.62 7.39 -9.10
CA VAL A 108 21.27 8.47 -9.86
C VAL A 108 21.30 8.10 -11.34
N HIS A 109 21.95 8.91 -12.18
CA HIS A 109 21.96 8.73 -13.63
C HIS A 109 22.33 7.30 -14.06
N GLY A 110 21.47 6.67 -14.87
CA GLY A 110 21.60 5.31 -15.38
C GLY A 110 21.05 4.21 -14.46
N MET A 111 20.56 4.57 -13.26
CA MET A 111 19.96 3.63 -12.32
C MET A 111 18.46 3.48 -12.59
N ARG A 112 17.96 2.25 -12.41
CA ARG A 112 16.57 1.86 -12.68
C ARG A 112 16.21 0.54 -12.01
N GLN A 113 14.93 0.19 -12.07
CA GLN A 113 14.44 -1.13 -11.69
C GLN A 113 13.45 -1.58 -12.76
N GLU A 114 13.78 -2.68 -13.44
CA GLU A 114 12.97 -3.28 -14.48
C GLU A 114 11.65 -3.83 -13.91
N LEU A 115 10.70 -4.14 -14.78
CA LEU A 115 9.40 -4.65 -14.36
C LEU A 115 9.54 -6.02 -13.67
N HIS A 116 8.92 -6.13 -12.49
CA HIS A 116 8.87 -7.33 -11.66
C HIS A 116 7.57 -7.34 -10.84
N ALA A 117 7.33 -8.43 -10.10
CA ALA A 117 6.21 -8.55 -9.18
C ALA A 117 6.71 -9.19 -7.88
N ASP A 118 6.22 -8.68 -6.75
CA ASP A 118 6.70 -9.03 -5.41
C ASP A 118 5.70 -9.91 -4.64
N VAL A 119 5.03 -10.80 -5.37
CA VAL A 119 3.95 -11.67 -4.88
C VAL A 119 4.25 -12.35 -3.53
N PRO A 120 5.46 -12.87 -3.23
CA PRO A 120 5.70 -13.60 -1.99
C PRO A 120 5.81 -12.72 -0.73
N HIS A 121 5.92 -11.40 -0.87
CA HIS A 121 6.40 -10.55 0.21
C HIS A 121 5.30 -9.97 1.10
N GLY A 122 4.05 -9.94 0.65
CA GLY A 122 2.91 -9.46 1.43
C GLY A 122 1.77 -9.00 0.52
N PRO A 123 0.62 -8.63 1.10
CA PRO A 123 -0.52 -8.07 0.36
C PRO A 123 -0.27 -6.69 -0.25
N PHE A 124 0.64 -5.88 0.34
CA PHE A 124 0.92 -4.52 -0.10
C PHE A 124 2.42 -4.24 -0.09
N ALA A 125 2.93 -3.68 -1.18
CA ALA A 125 4.22 -3.02 -1.22
C ALA A 125 4.03 -1.52 -0.97
N PHE A 126 5.05 -0.87 -0.42
CA PHE A 126 5.05 0.58 -0.26
C PHE A 126 6.37 1.22 -0.71
N VAL A 127 6.26 2.46 -1.18
CA VAL A 127 7.38 3.35 -1.50
C VAL A 127 7.07 4.73 -0.91
N LEU A 128 7.83 5.14 0.10
CA LEU A 128 7.80 6.48 0.66
C LEU A 128 8.95 7.30 0.09
N SER A 129 8.65 8.36 -0.65
CA SER A 129 9.68 9.16 -1.29
C SER A 129 10.21 10.29 -0.42
N LEU A 130 11.53 10.35 -0.33
CA LEU A 130 12.32 11.43 0.28
C LEU A 130 13.06 12.24 -0.78
N THR A 131 12.72 12.08 -2.06
CA THR A 131 13.36 12.82 -3.16
C THR A 131 13.05 14.29 -3.02
N ARG A 132 14.06 15.13 -3.18
CA ARG A 132 13.92 16.59 -3.10
C ARG A 132 13.62 17.16 -4.48
N GLU A 133 12.67 18.09 -4.51
CA GLU A 133 12.42 18.94 -5.66
C GLU A 133 13.25 20.22 -5.49
N SER A 134 14.38 20.28 -6.20
CA SER A 134 15.37 21.37 -6.11
C SER A 134 15.86 21.89 -7.46
N GLY A 135 15.20 21.48 -8.54
CA GLY A 135 15.41 22.03 -9.88
C GLY A 135 15.09 23.53 -9.92
N ALA A 136 15.65 24.22 -10.91
CA ALA A 136 15.50 25.67 -11.06
C ALA A 136 14.03 26.12 -11.25
N ASP A 137 13.17 25.22 -11.71
CA ASP A 137 11.72 25.40 -11.91
C ASP A 137 10.87 24.89 -10.72
N GLY A 138 11.51 24.49 -9.61
CA GLY A 138 10.84 23.84 -8.49
C GLY A 138 10.53 22.36 -8.73
N GLY A 139 11.08 21.75 -9.79
CA GLY A 139 10.98 20.32 -10.08
C GLY A 139 12.19 19.51 -9.60
N PHE A 140 12.42 18.35 -10.22
CA PHE A 140 13.60 17.52 -9.97
C PHE A 140 14.80 18.03 -10.78
N THR A 141 16.02 17.78 -10.30
CA THR A 141 17.26 18.03 -11.06
C THR A 141 17.56 16.93 -12.09
N PHE A 142 16.72 15.91 -12.15
CA PHE A 142 16.80 14.77 -13.06
C PHE A 142 15.44 14.51 -13.71
N SER A 143 15.44 13.73 -14.79
CA SER A 143 14.23 13.14 -15.40
C SER A 143 14.18 11.64 -15.13
N GLY A 144 12.99 11.05 -15.17
CA GLY A 144 12.81 9.63 -14.86
C GLY A 144 12.65 9.39 -13.36
N GLY A 145 12.94 8.18 -12.90
CA GLY A 145 12.76 7.79 -11.49
C GLY A 145 11.30 7.70 -11.04
N GLU A 146 10.33 7.70 -11.94
CA GLU A 146 8.94 7.44 -11.59
C GLU A 146 8.74 5.97 -11.21
N THR A 147 7.93 5.72 -10.19
CA THR A 147 7.40 4.38 -9.95
C THR A 147 6.39 4.07 -11.05
N GLN A 148 6.50 2.90 -11.68
CA GLN A 148 5.55 2.46 -12.68
C GLN A 148 4.81 1.22 -12.20
N ILE A 149 3.49 1.19 -12.40
CA ILE A 149 2.64 0.06 -12.04
C ILE A 149 1.78 -0.26 -13.27
N MET A 150 1.78 -1.52 -13.71
CA MET A 150 0.94 -1.95 -14.83
C MET A 150 -0.53 -1.84 -14.45
N ARG A 151 -1.33 -1.22 -15.32
CA ARG A 151 -2.76 -1.05 -15.11
C ARG A 151 -3.47 -2.42 -15.16
N PRO A 152 -4.27 -2.79 -14.15
CA PRO A 152 -4.99 -4.07 -14.09
C PRO A 152 -5.79 -4.37 -15.36
N GLU A 153 -6.42 -3.35 -15.95
CA GLU A 153 -7.28 -3.47 -17.13
C GLU A 153 -6.52 -3.94 -18.38
N ARG A 154 -5.18 -3.85 -18.37
CA ARG A 154 -4.30 -4.28 -19.46
C ARG A 154 -3.66 -5.65 -19.25
N LEU A 155 -3.80 -6.25 -18.06
CA LEU A 155 -3.27 -7.59 -17.80
C LEU A 155 -3.99 -8.67 -18.61
N ASN A 156 -5.28 -8.45 -18.92
CA ASN A 156 -6.06 -9.29 -19.83
C ASN A 156 -6.34 -8.56 -21.15
N TYR A 157 -5.28 -8.23 -21.88
CA TYR A 157 -5.32 -7.38 -23.07
C TYR A 157 -6.39 -7.78 -24.09
N TRP A 158 -6.49 -9.08 -24.43
CA TRP A 158 -7.39 -9.54 -25.49
C TRP A 158 -8.87 -9.53 -25.10
N ARG A 159 -9.19 -9.59 -23.81
CA ARG A 159 -10.58 -9.49 -23.34
C ARG A 159 -11.18 -8.11 -23.63
N ASN A 160 -10.36 -7.07 -23.53
CA ASN A 160 -10.76 -5.67 -23.70
C ASN A 160 -10.16 -5.06 -24.98
N PHE A 161 -9.74 -5.88 -25.94
CA PHE A 161 -9.08 -5.40 -27.15
C PHE A 161 -10.09 -4.68 -28.06
N ASP A 162 -9.80 -3.41 -28.34
CA ASP A 162 -10.48 -2.61 -29.33
C ASP A 162 -9.50 -2.28 -30.46
N SER A 163 -9.78 -2.76 -31.67
CA SER A 163 -8.92 -2.52 -32.84
C SER A 163 -8.92 -1.06 -33.32
N SER A 164 -9.82 -0.23 -32.77
CA SER A 164 -9.86 1.21 -33.01
C SER A 164 -9.12 2.04 -31.96
N GLU A 165 -8.71 1.44 -30.84
CA GLU A 165 -7.98 2.12 -29.78
C GLU A 165 -6.46 2.15 -30.09
N VAL A 166 -5.85 3.32 -30.01
CA VAL A 166 -4.38 3.45 -29.95
C VAL A 166 -3.96 3.24 -28.50
N VAL A 167 -3.04 2.30 -28.25
CA VAL A 167 -2.55 1.96 -26.91
C VAL A 167 -1.12 2.44 -26.73
N GLU A 168 -0.93 3.44 -25.89
CA GLU A 168 0.35 4.04 -25.54
C GLU A 168 0.78 3.69 -24.10
N ARG A 169 2.03 4.01 -23.74
CA ARG A 169 2.60 3.70 -22.41
C ARG A 169 1.69 4.09 -21.24
N ALA A 170 1.08 5.28 -21.27
CA ALA A 170 0.23 5.77 -20.18
C ALA A 170 -1.09 4.97 -20.00
N GLN A 171 -1.54 4.30 -21.06
CA GLN A 171 -2.68 3.37 -21.03
C GLN A 171 -2.29 1.98 -20.52
N ILE A 172 -0.99 1.66 -20.49
CA ILE A 172 -0.44 0.38 -20.01
C ILE A 172 0.05 0.50 -18.58
N MET A 173 0.70 1.61 -18.25
CA MET A 173 1.37 1.85 -16.99
C MET A 173 0.81 3.10 -16.33
N GLU A 174 0.42 2.99 -15.07
CA GLU A 174 0.38 4.12 -14.17
C GLU A 174 1.83 4.57 -13.87
N THR A 175 2.08 5.88 -13.85
CA THR A 175 3.43 6.42 -13.64
C THR A 175 3.37 7.51 -12.58
N ILE A 176 4.00 7.25 -11.44
CA ILE A 176 3.87 8.04 -10.22
C ILE A 176 5.21 8.74 -9.93
N SER A 177 5.22 10.07 -9.97
CA SER A 177 6.41 10.87 -9.68
C SER A 177 6.86 10.67 -8.22
N PRO A 178 8.18 10.58 -7.95
CA PRO A 178 8.72 10.36 -6.61
C PRO A 178 8.79 11.67 -5.83
N ARG A 179 7.63 12.28 -5.56
CA ARG A 179 7.56 13.59 -4.92
C ARG A 179 7.90 13.51 -3.44
N PHE A 180 8.45 14.58 -2.89
CA PHE A 180 8.82 14.61 -1.48
C PHE A 180 7.62 14.30 -0.56
N ASN A 181 7.84 13.48 0.48
CA ASN A 181 6.84 13.10 1.47
C ASN A 181 5.58 12.45 0.88
N GLN A 182 5.74 11.73 -0.23
CA GLN A 182 4.65 10.98 -0.87
C GLN A 182 4.81 9.49 -0.58
N LEU A 183 3.79 8.88 0.01
CA LEU A 183 3.68 7.43 0.17
C LEU A 183 2.88 6.87 -1.01
N VAL A 184 3.41 5.84 -1.65
CA VAL A 184 2.69 5.02 -2.62
C VAL A 184 2.53 3.65 -2.01
N VAL A 185 1.30 3.17 -1.89
CA VAL A 185 0.99 1.80 -1.46
C VAL A 185 0.29 1.11 -2.61
N PHE A 186 0.71 -0.11 -2.93
CA PHE A 186 0.16 -0.82 -4.08
C PHE A 186 0.19 -2.33 -3.94
N ASP A 187 -0.65 -2.97 -4.74
CA ASP A 187 -0.75 -4.40 -4.89
C ASP A 187 0.50 -4.98 -5.60
N PRO A 188 1.35 -5.75 -4.88
CA PRO A 188 2.62 -6.24 -5.41
C PRO A 188 2.45 -7.34 -6.47
N ARG A 189 1.22 -7.81 -6.70
CA ARG A 189 0.90 -8.76 -7.79
C ARG A 189 0.96 -8.09 -9.16
N LEU A 190 0.77 -6.77 -9.21
CA LEU A 190 0.87 -6.02 -10.46
C LEU A 190 2.35 -5.86 -10.86
N PRO A 191 2.72 -6.11 -12.13
CA PRO A 191 4.05 -5.80 -12.62
C PRO A 191 4.39 -4.32 -12.43
N HIS A 192 5.50 -4.03 -11.78
CA HIS A 192 5.92 -2.68 -11.43
C HIS A 192 7.44 -2.50 -11.48
N GLY A 193 7.91 -1.26 -11.48
CA GLY A 193 9.33 -0.93 -11.58
C GLY A 193 9.61 0.55 -11.36
N VAL A 194 10.84 0.97 -11.66
CA VAL A 194 11.29 2.36 -11.57
C VAL A 194 11.94 2.75 -12.89
N THR A 195 11.45 3.82 -13.51
CA THR A 195 12.03 4.33 -14.75
C THR A 195 13.48 4.77 -14.53
N GLU A 196 14.27 4.69 -15.59
CA GLU A 196 15.67 5.09 -15.53
C GLU A 196 15.84 6.57 -15.21
N VAL A 197 16.66 6.86 -14.20
CA VAL A 197 17.01 8.22 -13.80
C VAL A 197 18.07 8.77 -14.76
N PHE A 198 17.89 10.00 -15.22
CA PHE A 198 18.86 10.71 -16.04
C PHE A 198 19.06 12.14 -15.54
N GLY A 199 20.31 12.53 -15.30
CA GLY A 199 20.72 13.95 -15.21
C GLY A 199 21.57 14.29 -14.00
N THR A 200 21.46 13.53 -12.91
CA THR A 200 22.25 13.75 -11.68
C THR A 200 23.19 12.60 -11.38
N GLN A 201 24.41 12.91 -10.93
CA GLN A 201 25.32 11.96 -10.27
C GLN A 201 25.48 12.31 -8.77
N ASP A 202 24.91 13.42 -8.30
CA ASP A 202 24.91 13.78 -6.88
C ASP A 202 23.83 12.96 -6.17
N ILE A 203 24.26 12.19 -5.17
CA ILE A 203 23.40 11.32 -4.38
C ILE A 203 22.33 12.08 -3.58
N ARG A 204 22.58 13.36 -3.26
CA ARG A 204 21.60 14.23 -2.59
C ARG A 204 20.45 14.61 -3.51
N ASP A 205 20.74 14.67 -4.79
CA ASP A 205 19.78 15.08 -5.82
C ASP A 205 19.13 13.87 -6.52
N GLY A 206 19.58 12.65 -6.23
CA GLY A 206 19.00 11.42 -6.76
C GLY A 206 17.57 11.14 -6.25
N ARG A 207 16.91 10.19 -6.90
CA ARG A 207 15.64 9.63 -6.42
C ARG A 207 15.91 8.83 -5.15
N LEU A 208 15.46 9.34 -4.01
CA LEU A 208 15.62 8.72 -2.70
C LEU A 208 14.27 8.21 -2.19
N VAL A 209 14.21 6.94 -1.82
CA VAL A 209 12.98 6.32 -1.31
C VAL A 209 13.27 5.37 -0.15
N LEU A 210 12.28 5.24 0.73
CA LEU A 210 12.09 4.13 1.65
C LEU A 210 11.11 3.14 1.01
N HIS A 211 11.32 1.84 1.17
CA HIS A 211 10.41 0.81 0.67
C HIS A 211 10.43 -0.46 1.50
N GLY A 212 9.35 -1.23 1.37
CA GLY A 212 9.12 -2.49 2.07
C GLY A 212 7.73 -3.04 1.74
N TRP A 213 7.28 -4.03 2.52
CA TRP A 213 5.98 -4.66 2.37
C TRP A 213 5.24 -4.69 3.71
N PHE A 214 3.95 -4.36 3.68
CA PHE A 214 3.05 -4.64 4.78
C PHE A 214 2.62 -6.10 4.72
N LYS A 215 2.51 -6.75 5.88
CA LYS A 215 2.34 -8.18 6.04
C LYS A 215 1.35 -8.51 7.15
N ASP A 216 1.02 -9.80 7.20
CA ASP A 216 0.22 -10.44 8.23
C ASP A 216 -1.14 -9.73 8.39
N PRO A 217 -2.08 -9.96 7.44
CA PRO A 217 -3.42 -9.44 7.56
C PRO A 217 -4.08 -9.93 8.84
N GLU A 218 -4.55 -8.99 9.65
CA GLU A 218 -5.12 -9.29 10.96
C GLU A 218 -6.10 -8.18 11.37
N PRO A 219 -7.20 -8.51 12.06
CA PRO A 219 -8.03 -7.50 12.70
C PRO A 219 -7.22 -6.62 13.64
N SER A 220 -7.60 -5.35 13.75
CA SER A 220 -7.08 -4.44 14.77
C SER A 220 -8.22 -3.78 15.52
N PHE A 221 -8.03 -3.58 16.81
CA PHE A 221 -9.07 -3.13 17.73
C PHE A 221 -8.67 -1.82 18.37
N SER A 222 -9.65 -0.93 18.54
CA SER A 222 -9.48 0.33 19.25
C SER A 222 -10.79 0.73 19.91
N GLY A 223 -10.71 1.38 21.07
CA GLY A 223 -11.88 1.78 21.85
C GLY A 223 -12.11 0.91 23.09
N ALA A 224 -13.37 0.83 23.52
CA ALA A 224 -13.76 0.19 24.78
C ALA A 224 -13.96 -1.33 24.67
N LEU A 225 -14.24 -1.85 23.47
CA LEU A 225 -14.39 -3.28 23.24
C LEU A 225 -13.02 -3.97 23.33
N SER A 226 -12.93 -5.01 24.16
CA SER A 226 -11.70 -5.78 24.30
C SER A 226 -11.44 -6.64 23.06
N GLU A 227 -10.17 -6.93 22.79
CA GLU A 227 -9.78 -7.82 21.70
C GLU A 227 -10.33 -9.24 21.88
N GLU A 228 -10.38 -9.74 23.11
CA GLU A 228 -10.91 -11.07 23.44
C GLU A 228 -12.40 -11.19 23.09
N ASP A 229 -13.20 -10.20 23.50
CA ASP A 229 -14.65 -10.16 23.22
C ASP A 229 -14.94 -9.99 21.72
N ALA A 230 -14.11 -9.21 21.03
CA ALA A 230 -14.26 -8.99 19.60
C ALA A 230 -13.86 -10.24 18.80
N ALA A 231 -12.79 -10.92 19.19
CA ALA A 231 -12.28 -12.10 18.51
C ALA A 231 -13.28 -13.25 18.51
N GLU A 232 -13.92 -13.57 19.65
CA GLU A 232 -14.90 -14.66 19.72
C GLU A 232 -16.09 -14.45 18.77
N THR A 233 -16.61 -13.20 18.73
CA THR A 233 -17.70 -12.79 17.84
C THR A 233 -17.28 -12.92 16.38
N LEU A 234 -16.09 -12.42 16.04
CA LEU A 234 -15.57 -12.45 14.68
C LEU A 234 -15.27 -13.88 14.20
N GLU A 235 -14.62 -14.72 15.01
CA GLU A 235 -14.28 -16.10 14.63
C GLU A 235 -15.52 -16.90 14.24
N THR A 236 -16.61 -16.76 15.00
CA THR A 236 -17.88 -17.43 14.72
C THR A 236 -18.47 -16.98 13.38
N ALA A 237 -18.56 -15.67 13.16
CA ALA A 237 -19.13 -15.12 11.94
C ALA A 237 -18.26 -15.36 10.69
N LEU A 238 -16.94 -15.29 10.84
CA LEU A 238 -15.98 -15.54 9.76
C LEU A 238 -16.05 -16.99 9.28
N ALA A 239 -16.26 -17.95 10.18
CA ALA A 239 -16.44 -19.35 9.78
C ALA A 239 -17.64 -19.54 8.85
N GLU A 240 -18.78 -18.91 9.15
CA GLU A 240 -19.97 -18.95 8.30
C GLU A 240 -19.78 -18.19 6.98
N LEU A 241 -19.15 -17.01 7.05
CA LEU A 241 -18.83 -16.21 5.88
C LEU A 241 -17.91 -17.00 4.92
N TYR A 242 -16.86 -17.65 5.42
CA TYR A 242 -15.98 -18.46 4.59
C TYR A 242 -16.71 -19.60 3.90
N ALA A 243 -17.70 -20.23 4.54
CA ALA A 243 -18.53 -21.25 3.90
C ALA A 243 -19.34 -20.68 2.74
N ARG A 244 -19.89 -19.46 2.86
CA ARG A 244 -20.61 -18.78 1.77
C ARG A 244 -19.69 -18.38 0.62
N LEU A 245 -18.52 -17.81 0.95
CA LEU A 245 -17.56 -17.33 -0.05
C LEU A 245 -17.00 -18.44 -0.95
N VAL A 246 -16.99 -19.70 -0.48
CA VAL A 246 -16.56 -20.85 -1.29
C VAL A 246 -17.52 -21.14 -2.46
N GLU A 247 -18.79 -20.78 -2.33
CA GLU A 247 -19.81 -20.96 -3.38
C GLU A 247 -19.78 -19.86 -4.45
N LEU A 248 -19.12 -18.74 -4.16
CA LEU A 248 -18.95 -17.64 -5.10
C LEU A 248 -17.81 -17.92 -6.08
N PRO A 249 -17.84 -17.31 -7.28
CA PRO A 249 -16.72 -17.40 -8.19
C PRO A 249 -15.42 -16.87 -7.58
N ARG A 250 -14.30 -17.53 -7.91
CA ARG A 250 -13.01 -17.25 -7.29
C ARG A 250 -12.51 -15.84 -7.61
N ALA A 251 -12.05 -15.14 -6.58
CA ALA A 251 -11.25 -13.93 -6.69
C ALA A 251 -9.97 -14.06 -5.85
N SER A 252 -8.99 -13.21 -6.15
CA SER A 252 -7.75 -13.09 -5.38
C SER A 252 -7.54 -11.62 -5.03
N GLY A 253 -7.10 -11.34 -3.82
CA GLY A 253 -6.76 -9.99 -3.38
C GLY A 253 -7.03 -9.81 -1.90
N MET A 254 -7.05 -8.56 -1.47
CA MET A 254 -7.36 -8.16 -0.10
C MET A 254 -8.52 -7.18 -0.10
N VAL A 255 -9.43 -7.38 0.85
CA VAL A 255 -10.36 -6.35 1.28
C VAL A 255 -10.12 -6.07 2.75
N CYS A 256 -10.24 -4.80 3.13
CA CYS A 256 -10.24 -4.39 4.52
C CYS A 256 -11.49 -3.55 4.76
N ALA A 257 -12.27 -3.96 5.77
CA ALA A 257 -13.42 -3.23 6.25
C ALA A 257 -13.12 -2.68 7.64
N ARG A 258 -13.52 -1.43 7.87
CA ARG A 258 -13.64 -0.85 9.21
C ARG A 258 -15.10 -0.89 9.61
N ILE A 259 -15.38 -1.44 10.78
CA ILE A 259 -16.72 -1.41 11.38
C ILE A 259 -16.70 -0.52 12.63
N THR A 260 -17.78 0.23 12.83
CA THR A 260 -18.00 1.01 14.06
C THR A 260 -19.05 0.31 14.89
N ILE A 261 -18.71 0.03 16.15
CA ILE A 261 -19.56 -0.72 17.08
C ILE A 261 -20.11 0.25 18.13
N THR A 262 -21.41 0.21 18.33
CA THR A 262 -22.12 1.04 19.33
C THR A 262 -21.94 0.49 20.74
N PRO A 263 -22.27 1.27 21.79
CA PRO A 263 -22.34 0.73 23.16
C PRO A 263 -23.36 -0.41 23.32
N SER A 264 -24.32 -0.52 22.38
CA SER A 264 -25.23 -1.65 22.34
C SER A 264 -24.65 -2.87 21.61
N GLY A 265 -23.37 -2.88 21.25
CA GLY A 265 -22.73 -3.99 20.54
C GLY A 265 -23.18 -4.16 19.09
N ASP A 266 -24.10 -3.32 18.59
CA ASP A 266 -24.51 -3.33 17.18
C ASP A 266 -23.47 -2.63 16.31
N VAL A 267 -23.29 -3.12 15.08
CA VAL A 267 -22.52 -2.41 14.05
C VAL A 267 -23.38 -1.28 13.47
N ASP A 268 -22.90 -0.04 13.59
CA ASP A 268 -23.57 1.17 13.12
C ASP A 268 -23.02 1.69 11.78
N ASP A 269 -21.75 1.41 11.49
CA ASP A 269 -21.12 1.80 10.23
C ASP A 269 -20.16 0.72 9.72
N LEU A 270 -20.06 0.63 8.39
CA LEU A 270 -19.09 -0.19 7.69
C LEU A 270 -18.49 0.61 6.52
N THR A 271 -17.17 0.78 6.56
CA THR A 271 -16.41 1.46 5.50
C THR A 271 -15.32 0.53 4.94
N TRP A 272 -15.26 0.38 3.62
CA TRP A 272 -14.13 -0.27 2.95
C TRP A 272 -12.91 0.65 2.92
N THR A 273 -11.80 0.22 3.53
CA THR A 273 -10.55 1.01 3.56
C THR A 273 -9.54 0.56 2.52
N CYS A 274 -9.66 -0.68 2.04
CA CYS A 274 -8.85 -1.23 0.97
C CYS A 274 -9.64 -2.26 0.18
N ASP A 275 -9.42 -2.29 -1.13
CA ASP A 275 -9.91 -3.35 -2.00
C ASP A 275 -8.99 -3.54 -3.22
N THR A 276 -8.38 -4.72 -3.29
CA THR A 276 -7.56 -5.18 -4.41
C THR A 276 -8.14 -6.45 -5.05
N LEU A 277 -9.41 -6.78 -4.82
CA LEU A 277 -10.00 -8.01 -5.35
C LEU A 277 -9.96 -8.04 -6.88
N THR A 278 -9.37 -9.11 -7.40
CA THR A 278 -9.33 -9.46 -8.81
C THR A 278 -10.00 -10.81 -9.00
N PRO A 279 -11.22 -10.84 -9.55
CA PRO A 279 -11.87 -12.06 -9.98
C PRO A 279 -11.02 -12.83 -10.98
N ILE A 280 -11.06 -14.17 -10.91
CA ILE A 280 -10.38 -15.01 -11.90
C ILE A 280 -11.23 -15.03 -13.17
N PRO A 281 -10.70 -14.57 -14.32
CA PRO A 281 -11.49 -14.47 -15.55
C PRO A 281 -11.87 -15.87 -16.07
N LEU A 282 -13.17 -16.12 -16.22
CA LEU A 282 -13.69 -17.33 -16.87
C LEU A 282 -14.75 -16.94 -17.93
N PRO A 283 -14.78 -17.60 -19.11
CA PRO A 283 -15.64 -17.19 -20.23
C PRO A 283 -17.15 -17.24 -19.95
N GLU A 284 -17.59 -18.12 -19.06
CA GLU A 284 -19.00 -18.40 -18.78
C GLU A 284 -19.52 -17.71 -17.51
N LEU A 285 -18.65 -16.94 -16.83
CA LEU A 285 -19.01 -16.27 -15.59
C LEU A 285 -19.55 -14.85 -15.82
N PRO A 286 -20.26 -14.28 -14.82
CA PRO A 286 -20.62 -12.86 -14.78
C PRO A 286 -19.42 -11.93 -15.01
N SER A 287 -19.68 -10.63 -15.19
CA SER A 287 -18.59 -9.67 -15.34
C SER A 287 -17.69 -9.67 -14.09
N GLU A 288 -16.42 -9.27 -14.25
CA GLU A 288 -15.50 -9.19 -13.10
C GLU A 288 -16.06 -8.26 -12.01
N THR A 289 -16.71 -7.15 -12.41
CA THR A 289 -17.40 -6.26 -11.48
C THR A 289 -18.50 -6.99 -10.71
N ASP A 290 -19.37 -7.76 -11.37
CA ASP A 290 -20.46 -8.47 -10.69
C ASP A 290 -19.94 -9.49 -9.68
N ILE A 291 -18.86 -10.20 -10.02
CA ILE A 291 -18.23 -11.19 -9.10
C ILE A 291 -17.66 -10.49 -7.88
N ARG A 292 -16.91 -9.39 -8.08
CA ARG A 292 -16.32 -8.61 -6.99
C ARG A 292 -17.41 -8.04 -6.09
N ASP A 293 -18.43 -7.42 -6.68
CA ASP A 293 -19.50 -6.77 -5.92
C ASP A 293 -20.32 -7.78 -5.12
N ALA A 294 -20.59 -8.97 -5.69
CA ALA A 294 -21.22 -10.07 -4.95
C ALA A 294 -20.39 -10.51 -3.74
N ILE A 295 -19.07 -10.68 -3.90
CA ILE A 295 -18.17 -11.01 -2.79
C ILE A 295 -18.19 -9.91 -1.72
N MET A 296 -18.08 -8.65 -2.11
CA MET A 296 -18.06 -7.53 -1.17
C MET A 296 -19.41 -7.37 -0.45
N LEU A 297 -20.54 -7.57 -1.13
CA LEU A 297 -21.88 -7.53 -0.53
C LEU A 297 -22.09 -8.67 0.48
N ASP A 298 -21.63 -9.88 0.19
CA ASP A 298 -21.73 -11.01 1.12
C ASP A 298 -20.89 -10.78 2.38
N ILE A 299 -19.69 -10.19 2.24
CA ILE A 299 -18.85 -9.81 3.37
C ILE A 299 -19.51 -8.67 4.17
N ALA A 300 -19.99 -7.62 3.49
CA ALA A 300 -20.68 -6.49 4.12
C ALA A 300 -21.89 -6.95 4.94
N SER A 301 -22.74 -7.80 4.34
CA SER A 301 -23.94 -8.33 5.00
C SER A 301 -23.57 -9.12 6.25
N ALA A 302 -22.53 -9.96 6.18
CA ALA A 302 -22.04 -10.71 7.34
C ALA A 302 -21.56 -9.80 8.47
N LEU A 303 -20.84 -8.73 8.14
CA LEU A 303 -20.24 -7.82 9.11
C LEU A 303 -21.28 -6.89 9.75
N LEU A 304 -22.29 -6.45 9.00
CA LEU A 304 -23.38 -5.60 9.52
C LEU A 304 -24.33 -6.35 10.46
N GLU A 305 -24.44 -7.68 10.30
CA GLU A 305 -25.28 -8.52 11.17
C GLU A 305 -24.58 -8.91 12.49
N LEU A 306 -23.32 -8.50 12.70
CA LEU A 306 -22.58 -8.81 13.92
C LEU A 306 -23.18 -8.12 15.14
N LYS A 307 -23.14 -8.84 16.26
CA LYS A 307 -23.52 -8.36 17.57
C LYS A 307 -22.43 -8.70 18.57
N PHE A 308 -21.74 -7.67 19.06
CA PHE A 308 -20.66 -7.78 20.02
C PHE A 308 -21.17 -7.74 21.48
N PRO A 309 -20.43 -8.29 22.45
CA PRO A 309 -20.79 -8.22 23.86
C PRO A 309 -20.91 -6.78 24.37
N HIS A 310 -21.82 -6.55 25.32
CA HIS A 310 -21.99 -5.25 25.96
C HIS A 310 -21.03 -5.09 27.14
N GLU A 311 -20.64 -3.84 27.48
CA GLU A 311 -19.85 -3.53 28.69
C GLU A 311 -20.46 -4.09 29.99
N THR A 312 -21.77 -4.37 30.02
CA THR A 312 -22.46 -4.94 31.19
C THR A 312 -22.41 -6.46 31.30
N ASP A 313 -21.90 -7.16 30.29
CA ASP A 313 -21.90 -8.64 30.26
C ASP A 313 -20.73 -9.25 31.05
N HIS A 314 -19.74 -8.45 31.43
CA HIS A 314 -18.65 -8.84 32.33
C HIS A 314 -18.77 -8.11 33.69
N PRO A 315 -19.32 -8.75 34.74
CA PRO A 315 -19.30 -8.16 36.08
C PRO A 315 -17.86 -8.17 36.62
N SER A 316 -17.41 -6.99 37.05
CA SER A 316 -16.15 -6.73 37.79
C SER A 316 -15.92 -7.66 38.98
#